data_AF-A0A3B9ENE6-F1
#
_entry.id   AF-A0A3B9ENE6-F1
#
_cell.length_a   1.000
_cell.length_b   1.000
_cell.length_c   1.000
_cell.angle_alpha   90.00
_cell.angle_beta   90.00
_cell.angle_gamma   90.00
#
_symmetry.space_group_name_H-M   'P 1'
#
loop_
_entity.id
_entity.type
_entity.pdbx_description
1 polymer ?
#
loop_
_entity_poly.entity_id
_entity_poly.type
_entity_poly.pdbx_seq_one_letter_code
_entity_poly.pdbx_strand_id
1 'polypeptide(L)'
;VVGAIAANLHAIAGDLEKRWTDDAAAGRKSKRVTTDLFNDLATGLGAVAELKLGAPLGAEGHKPRPRRAENWRSRRALRNVVDNLVALKDLYDGLAAAPGAGLAGSPEGDFVAGQFDQVIETAKSLGPSITAVLAEDKGPLRLKSLKGSILDLREIVVQYVAGSLDLVLGFNALDGD
;
A
#
# COMPACT_ATOMS: atom_id res chain seq x y z
N VAL A 1 -28.39 14.36 -5.84
CA VAL A 1 -27.13 13.65 -6.19
C VAL A 1 -26.21 13.50 -4.98
N VAL A 2 -25.48 14.54 -4.54
CA VAL A 2 -24.43 14.42 -3.49
C VAL A 2 -24.88 13.68 -2.23
N GLY A 3 -26.03 14.04 -1.64
CA GLY A 3 -26.55 13.38 -0.44
C GLY A 3 -26.85 11.88 -0.60
N ALA A 4 -27.28 11.45 -1.80
CA ALA A 4 -27.53 10.03 -2.08
C ALA A 4 -26.21 9.23 -2.20
N ILE A 5 -25.16 9.84 -2.78
CA ILE A 5 -23.81 9.25 -2.83
C ILE A 5 -23.24 9.14 -1.40
N ALA A 6 -23.39 10.18 -0.58
CA ALA A 6 -22.94 10.17 0.81
C ALA A 6 -23.66 9.09 1.66
N ALA A 7 -24.98 8.99 1.53
CA ALA A 7 -25.76 7.95 2.22
C ALA A 7 -25.35 6.53 1.78
N ASN A 8 -25.14 6.31 0.48
CA ASN A 8 -24.69 5.02 -0.04
C ASN A 8 -23.27 4.65 0.43
N LEU A 9 -22.35 5.61 0.49
CA LEU A 9 -21.01 5.38 1.04
C LEU A 9 -21.04 5.07 2.55
N HIS A 10 -21.93 5.72 3.31
CA HIS A 10 -22.13 5.43 4.73
C HIS A 10 -22.71 4.03 4.95
N ALA A 11 -23.69 3.61 4.15
CA ALA A 11 -24.25 2.26 4.20
C ALA A 11 -23.17 1.19 3.90
N ILE A 12 -22.40 1.35 2.82
CA ILE A 12 -21.30 0.44 2.46
C ILE A 12 -20.24 0.36 3.59
N ALA A 13 -19.94 1.48 4.25
CA ALA A 13 -18.99 1.49 5.37
C ALA A 13 -19.55 0.72 6.59
N GLY A 14 -20.82 0.92 6.96
CA GLY A 14 -21.46 0.20 8.07
C GLY A 14 -21.65 -1.30 7.79
N ASP A 15 -22.00 -1.67 6.55
CA ASP A 15 -22.08 -3.06 6.12
C ASP A 15 -20.70 -3.74 6.13
N LEU A 16 -19.62 -3.01 5.81
CA LEU A 16 -18.25 -3.51 5.88
C LEU A 16 -17.80 -3.69 7.34
N GLU A 17 -17.98 -2.67 8.19
CA GLU A 17 -17.68 -2.72 9.62
C GLU A 17 -18.39 -3.91 10.29
N LYS A 18 -19.71 -4.01 10.10
CA LYS A 18 -20.52 -5.09 10.64
C LYS A 18 -20.06 -6.48 10.16
N ARG A 19 -19.66 -6.62 8.90
CA ARG A 19 -19.15 -7.91 8.39
C ARG A 19 -17.82 -8.30 9.03
N TRP A 20 -16.96 -7.34 9.38
CA TRP A 20 -15.71 -7.62 10.11
C TRP A 20 -15.94 -7.92 11.59
N THR A 21 -16.98 -7.36 12.22
CA THR A 21 -17.34 -7.72 13.62
C THR A 21 -18.06 -9.06 13.73
N ASP A 22 -19.00 -9.32 12.82
CA ASP A 22 -19.89 -10.48 12.90
C ASP A 22 -19.26 -11.76 12.32
N ASP A 23 -18.36 -11.65 11.33
CA ASP A 23 -17.53 -12.74 10.77
C ASP A 23 -16.04 -12.45 10.97
N ALA A 24 -15.64 -12.36 12.24
CA ALA A 24 -14.25 -12.23 12.69
C ALA A 24 -13.43 -13.53 12.47
N ALA A 25 -13.36 -13.97 11.21
CA ALA A 25 -12.66 -15.17 10.73
C ALA A 25 -13.04 -16.50 11.43
N ALA A 26 -14.27 -16.59 11.94
CA ALA A 26 -14.73 -17.73 12.73
C ALA A 26 -14.59 -19.06 11.96
N GLY A 27 -13.77 -19.99 12.48
CA GLY A 27 -13.51 -21.29 11.87
C GLY A 27 -12.49 -21.31 10.72
N ARG A 28 -11.92 -20.17 10.30
CA ARG A 28 -10.81 -20.16 9.33
C ARG A 28 -9.51 -20.65 10.01
N LYS A 29 -8.74 -21.50 9.33
CA LYS A 29 -7.40 -21.92 9.80
C LYS A 29 -6.44 -20.73 9.81
N SER A 30 -5.74 -20.50 10.93
CA SER A 30 -4.83 -19.36 11.13
C SER A 30 -3.88 -19.15 9.96
N LYS A 31 -3.10 -20.17 9.57
CA LYS A 31 -2.13 -20.06 8.47
C LYS A 31 -2.75 -19.54 7.18
N ARG A 32 -4.00 -19.91 6.84
CA ARG A 32 -4.67 -19.38 5.65
C ARG A 32 -4.98 -17.89 5.78
N VAL A 33 -5.47 -17.43 6.95
CA VAL A 33 -5.70 -16.00 7.19
C VAL A 33 -4.39 -15.23 7.09
N THR A 34 -3.29 -15.77 7.63
CA THR A 34 -1.95 -15.19 7.48
C THR A 34 -1.47 -15.16 6.02
N THR A 35 -1.76 -16.20 5.22
CA THR A 35 -1.47 -16.21 3.77
C THR A 35 -2.28 -15.15 3.02
N ASP A 36 -3.60 -15.08 3.27
CA ASP A 36 -4.50 -14.11 2.65
C ASP A 36 -4.00 -12.67 2.94
N LEU A 37 -3.70 -12.35 4.22
CA LEU A 37 -3.19 -11.04 4.66
C LEU A 37 -1.78 -10.71 4.15
N PHE A 38 -0.88 -11.69 4.01
CA PHE A 38 0.44 -11.49 3.40
C PHE A 38 0.33 -11.14 1.91
N ASN A 39 -0.57 -11.82 1.18
CA ASN A 39 -0.85 -11.52 -0.22
C ASN A 39 -1.47 -10.12 -0.36
N ASP A 40 -2.39 -9.73 0.53
CA ASP A 40 -2.98 -8.38 0.56
C ASP A 40 -1.91 -7.29 0.79
N LEU A 41 -0.94 -7.54 1.68
CA LEU A 41 0.19 -6.63 1.94
C LEU A 41 1.07 -6.42 0.70
N ALA A 42 1.53 -7.51 0.08
CA ALA A 42 2.40 -7.46 -1.10
C ALA A 42 1.67 -6.91 -2.35
N THR A 43 0.38 -7.21 -2.50
CA THR A 43 -0.47 -6.65 -3.57
C THR A 43 -0.74 -5.17 -3.32
N GLY A 44 -0.97 -4.76 -2.07
CA GLY A 44 -1.21 -3.38 -1.67
C GLY A 44 -0.03 -2.46 -1.98
N LEU A 45 1.21 -2.88 -1.67
CA LEU A 45 2.42 -2.14 -2.04
C LEU A 45 2.54 -1.97 -3.57
N GLY A 46 2.36 -3.05 -4.34
CA GLY A 46 2.34 -2.99 -5.81
C GLY A 46 1.25 -2.06 -6.36
N ALA A 47 0.05 -2.08 -5.78
CA ALA A 47 -1.06 -1.22 -6.18
C ALA A 47 -0.80 0.28 -5.90
N VAL A 48 -0.09 0.61 -4.80
CA VAL A 48 0.34 1.99 -4.54
C VAL A 48 1.38 2.43 -5.57
N ALA A 49 2.37 1.59 -5.87
CA ALA A 49 3.41 1.88 -6.87
C ALA A 49 2.83 2.08 -8.28
N GLU A 50 2.05 1.12 -8.79
CA GLU A 50 1.55 1.17 -10.17
C GLU A 50 0.33 2.07 -10.35
N LEU A 51 -0.70 1.91 -9.52
CA LEU A 51 -1.98 2.57 -9.77
C LEU A 51 -2.00 4.01 -9.27
N LYS A 52 -1.34 4.32 -8.14
CA LYS A 52 -1.35 5.68 -7.56
C LYS A 52 -0.18 6.54 -8.03
N LEU A 53 1.00 5.98 -8.27
CA LEU A 53 2.17 6.71 -8.79
C LEU A 53 2.39 6.49 -10.30
N GLY A 54 2.30 5.26 -10.80
CA GLY A 54 2.47 4.95 -12.24
C GLY A 54 1.43 5.65 -13.13
N ALA A 55 0.15 5.65 -12.75
CA ALA A 55 -0.90 6.30 -13.56
C ALA A 55 -0.67 7.79 -13.87
N PRO A 56 -0.28 8.66 -12.91
CA PRO A 56 0.12 10.05 -13.17
C PRO A 56 1.55 10.24 -13.69
N LEU A 57 2.50 9.32 -13.44
CA LEU A 57 3.82 9.34 -14.09
C LEU A 57 3.71 9.05 -15.59
N GLY A 58 2.77 8.20 -16.00
CA GLY A 58 2.65 7.72 -17.38
C GLY A 58 3.64 6.58 -17.69
N ALA A 59 3.57 6.07 -18.91
CA ALA A 59 4.52 5.07 -19.41
C ALA A 59 5.93 5.67 -19.58
N GLU A 60 6.95 4.82 -19.54
CA GLU A 60 8.35 5.23 -19.73
C GLU A 60 8.57 5.98 -21.05
N GLY A 61 9.48 6.95 -21.07
CA GLY A 61 9.74 7.81 -22.23
C GLY A 61 8.65 8.86 -22.52
N HIS A 62 7.44 8.73 -21.96
CA HIS A 62 6.34 9.66 -22.20
C HIS A 62 6.27 10.80 -21.17
N LYS A 63 5.55 11.87 -21.54
CA LYS A 63 5.28 13.00 -20.64
C LYS A 63 4.33 12.58 -19.50
N PRO A 64 4.53 13.06 -18.26
CA PRO A 64 3.62 12.84 -17.14
C PRO A 64 2.19 13.27 -17.43
N ARG A 65 1.24 12.66 -16.70
CA ARG A 65 -0.21 12.85 -16.86
C ARG A 65 -0.83 13.27 -15.51
N PRO A 66 -0.56 14.46 -14.96
CA PRO A 66 -0.94 14.81 -13.58
C PRO A 66 -2.45 14.66 -13.26
N ARG A 67 -3.32 14.84 -14.25
CA ARG A 67 -4.79 14.67 -14.13
C ARG A 67 -5.25 13.19 -14.07
N ARG A 68 -4.34 12.22 -14.13
CA ARG A 68 -4.59 10.80 -13.83
C ARG A 68 -4.29 10.44 -12.37
N ALA A 69 -3.75 11.36 -11.56
CA ALA A 69 -3.60 11.11 -10.14
C ALA A 69 -4.99 10.96 -9.49
N GLU A 70 -5.14 9.94 -8.64
CA GLU A 70 -6.35 9.73 -7.85
C GLU A 70 -6.70 11.00 -7.06
N ASN A 71 -7.96 11.44 -7.08
CA ASN A 71 -8.40 12.63 -6.35
C ASN A 71 -7.61 13.94 -6.67
N TRP A 72 -7.03 14.08 -7.88
CA TRP A 72 -6.22 15.26 -8.26
C TRP A 72 -6.92 16.61 -8.07
N ARG A 73 -8.25 16.69 -8.26
CA ARG A 73 -9.03 17.92 -8.08
C ARG A 73 -9.03 18.45 -6.65
N SER A 74 -9.03 17.56 -5.65
CA SER A 74 -8.91 17.91 -4.23
C SER A 74 -7.45 17.85 -3.75
N ARG A 75 -6.48 17.67 -4.66
CA ARG A 75 -5.03 17.57 -4.41
C ARG A 75 -4.62 16.43 -3.47
N ARG A 76 -5.54 15.54 -3.09
CA ARG A 76 -5.31 14.51 -2.06
C ARG A 76 -4.39 13.34 -2.45
N ALA A 77 -4.10 13.14 -3.74
CA ALA A 77 -3.37 11.97 -4.25
C ALA A 77 -2.16 11.53 -3.42
N LEU A 78 -1.26 12.47 -3.10
CA LEU A 78 -0.02 12.19 -2.36
C LEU A 78 -0.28 11.88 -0.89
N ARG A 79 -1.24 12.58 -0.26
CA ARG A 79 -1.69 12.23 1.09
C ARG A 79 -2.30 10.82 1.10
N ASN A 80 -3.12 10.46 0.13
CA ASN A 80 -3.72 9.14 0.06
C ASN A 80 -2.65 8.04 -0.11
N VAL A 81 -1.54 8.32 -0.82
CA VAL A 81 -0.36 7.42 -0.87
C VAL A 81 0.27 7.25 0.53
N VAL A 82 0.49 8.34 1.29
CA VAL A 82 0.99 8.27 2.68
C VAL A 82 0.00 7.51 3.58
N ASP A 83 -1.28 7.87 3.55
CA ASP A 83 -2.36 7.22 4.33
C ASP A 83 -2.41 5.70 4.01
N ASN A 84 -2.13 5.27 2.76
CA ASN A 84 -2.06 3.86 2.38
C ASN A 84 -0.77 3.16 2.82
N LEU A 85 0.40 3.82 2.75
CA LEU A 85 1.67 3.24 3.19
C LEU A 85 1.69 3.00 4.71
N VAL A 86 1.06 3.90 5.49
CA VAL A 86 0.86 3.70 6.93
C VAL A 86 -0.01 2.47 7.20
N ALA A 87 -1.17 2.36 6.55
CA ALA A 87 -2.05 1.19 6.74
C ALA A 87 -1.41 -0.14 6.32
N LEU A 88 -0.49 -0.12 5.34
CA LEU A 88 0.31 -1.30 4.97
C LEU A 88 1.41 -1.60 5.99
N LYS A 89 1.99 -0.58 6.65
CA LYS A 89 2.87 -0.79 7.82
C LYS A 89 2.10 -1.39 8.99
N ASP A 90 0.90 -0.88 9.31
CA ASP A 90 0.06 -1.41 10.39
C ASP A 90 -0.28 -2.91 10.16
N LEU A 91 -0.55 -3.29 8.90
CA LEU A 91 -0.75 -4.68 8.49
C LEU A 91 0.54 -5.52 8.61
N TYR A 92 1.69 -4.96 8.22
CA TYR A 92 2.99 -5.60 8.40
C TYR A 92 3.32 -5.84 9.88
N ASP A 93 3.17 -4.82 10.74
CA ASP A 93 3.43 -4.89 12.18
C ASP A 93 2.54 -5.98 12.83
N GLY A 94 1.26 -6.07 12.41
CA GLY A 94 0.33 -7.12 12.84
C GLY A 94 0.71 -8.53 12.37
N LEU A 95 1.29 -8.68 11.18
CA LEU A 95 1.85 -9.95 10.68
C LEU A 95 3.14 -10.33 11.41
N ALA A 96 4.02 -9.36 11.69
CA ALA A 96 5.28 -9.58 12.41
C ALA A 96 5.06 -9.99 13.87
N ALA A 97 3.99 -9.49 14.50
CA ALA A 97 3.56 -9.85 15.85
C ALA A 97 2.72 -11.16 15.91
N ALA A 98 2.42 -11.81 14.78
CA ALA A 98 1.61 -13.02 14.77
C ALA A 98 2.32 -14.21 15.45
N PRO A 99 1.62 -15.07 16.21
CA PRO A 99 2.23 -16.23 16.85
C PRO A 99 2.94 -17.15 15.86
N GLY A 100 4.25 -17.32 16.04
CA GLY A 100 5.11 -18.10 15.14
C GLY A 100 5.78 -17.31 14.01
N ALA A 101 5.49 -16.01 13.85
CA ALA A 101 6.14 -15.18 12.83
C ALA A 101 7.61 -14.87 13.13
N GLY A 102 8.01 -14.78 14.41
CA GLY A 102 9.40 -14.56 14.83
C GLY A 102 10.03 -13.20 14.44
N LEU A 103 9.30 -12.32 13.77
CA LEU A 103 9.80 -11.04 13.25
C LEU A 103 9.72 -9.89 14.26
N ALA A 104 8.70 -9.83 15.11
CA ALA A 104 8.56 -8.74 16.08
C ALA A 104 9.74 -8.70 17.06
N GLY A 105 10.58 -7.65 16.97
CA GLY A 105 11.81 -7.50 17.74
C GLY A 105 13.00 -8.34 17.24
N SER A 106 12.95 -8.85 16.00
CA SER A 106 14.11 -9.43 15.31
C SER A 106 14.82 -8.36 14.47
N PRO A 107 16.13 -8.50 14.19
CA PRO A 107 16.85 -7.57 13.32
C PRO A 107 16.24 -7.45 11.92
N GLU A 108 15.67 -8.53 11.40
CA GLU A 108 14.95 -8.58 10.13
C GLU A 108 13.62 -7.82 10.21
N GLY A 109 12.88 -7.96 11.31
CA GLY A 109 11.63 -7.25 11.52
C GLY A 109 11.83 -5.73 11.66
N ASP A 110 12.80 -5.34 12.48
CA ASP A 110 13.19 -3.94 12.67
C ASP A 110 13.71 -3.32 11.35
N PHE A 111 14.42 -4.10 10.52
CA PHE A 111 14.85 -3.67 9.20
C PHE A 111 13.66 -3.38 8.26
N VAL A 112 12.70 -4.29 8.15
CA VAL A 112 11.51 -4.10 7.29
C VAL A 112 10.66 -2.93 7.78
N ALA A 113 10.46 -2.79 9.10
CA ALA A 113 9.78 -1.64 9.70
C ALA A 113 10.49 -0.31 9.35
N GLY A 114 11.82 -0.26 9.44
CA GLY A 114 12.61 0.90 9.05
C GLY A 114 12.52 1.24 7.56
N GLN A 115 12.35 0.25 6.67
CA GLN A 115 12.09 0.48 5.25
C GLN A 115 10.70 1.08 5.00
N PHE A 116 9.67 0.64 5.73
CA PHE A 116 8.36 1.32 5.71
C PHE A 116 8.48 2.80 6.12
N ASP A 117 9.12 3.08 7.26
CA ASP A 117 9.25 4.44 7.78
C ASP A 117 10.04 5.34 6.82
N GLN A 118 11.13 4.85 6.22
CA GLN A 118 11.91 5.57 5.22
C GLN A 118 11.07 5.94 3.97
N VAL A 119 10.26 5.01 3.47
CA VAL A 119 9.37 5.23 2.32
C VAL A 119 8.22 6.18 2.67
N ILE A 120 7.66 6.08 3.88
CA ILE A 120 6.61 6.97 4.40
C ILE A 120 7.12 8.41 4.53
N GLU A 121 8.30 8.64 5.11
CA GLU A 121 8.89 9.99 5.23
C GLU A 121 9.34 10.54 3.87
N THR A 122 9.81 9.69 2.96
CA THR A 122 10.06 10.08 1.56
C THR A 122 8.77 10.57 0.89
N ALA A 123 7.65 9.86 1.07
CA ALA A 123 6.35 10.28 0.53
C ALA A 123 5.83 11.58 1.17
N LYS A 124 5.95 11.74 2.49
CA LYS A 124 5.57 12.98 3.21
C LYS A 124 6.38 14.20 2.75
N SER A 125 7.68 14.03 2.53
CA SER A 125 8.59 15.11 2.11
C SER A 125 8.53 15.46 0.62
N LEU A 126 7.75 14.75 -0.20
CA LEU A 126 7.65 15.06 -1.63
C LEU A 126 7.04 16.46 -1.89
N GLY A 127 5.96 16.84 -1.20
CA GLY A 127 5.32 18.15 -1.37
C GLY A 127 3.81 18.13 -1.12
N PRO A 128 3.07 19.18 -1.53
CA PRO A 128 1.64 19.30 -1.19
C PRO A 128 0.69 18.44 -2.04
N SER A 129 1.12 17.95 -3.21
CA SER A 129 0.35 17.01 -4.05
C SER A 129 1.17 16.48 -5.23
N ILE A 130 0.82 15.31 -5.79
CA ILE A 130 1.42 14.78 -7.02
C ILE A 130 1.36 15.81 -8.17
N THR A 131 0.26 16.54 -8.29
CA THR A 131 0.06 17.60 -9.30
C THR A 131 1.00 18.80 -9.13
N ALA A 132 1.39 19.12 -7.90
CA ALA A 132 2.38 20.17 -7.63
C ALA A 132 3.81 19.66 -7.89
N VAL A 133 4.12 18.46 -7.39
CA VAL A 133 5.45 17.85 -7.60
C VAL A 133 5.73 17.67 -9.09
N LEU A 134 4.78 17.17 -9.89
CA LEU A 134 4.94 17.03 -11.35
C LEU A 134 5.07 18.36 -12.13
N ALA A 135 4.99 19.52 -11.47
CA ALA A 135 5.30 20.82 -12.06
C ALA A 135 6.74 21.30 -11.76
N GLU A 136 7.49 20.59 -10.92
CA GLU A 136 8.92 20.83 -10.66
C GLU A 136 9.79 20.11 -11.71
N ASP A 137 10.91 20.72 -12.13
CA ASP A 137 11.85 20.14 -13.11
C ASP A 137 12.31 18.72 -12.74
N LYS A 138 12.58 18.48 -11.44
CA LYS A 138 13.01 17.18 -10.90
C LYS A 138 11.85 16.35 -10.35
N GLY A 139 10.63 16.89 -10.31
CA GLY A 139 9.47 16.25 -9.70
C GLY A 139 9.09 14.88 -10.26
N PRO A 140 9.06 14.69 -11.60
CA PRO A 140 8.84 13.38 -12.20
C PRO A 140 9.89 12.34 -11.79
N LEU A 141 11.16 12.75 -11.59
CA LEU A 141 12.20 11.87 -11.08
C LEU A 141 11.98 11.53 -9.59
N ARG A 142 11.66 12.52 -8.75
CA ARG A 142 11.35 12.30 -7.31
C ARG A 142 10.20 11.30 -7.13
N LEU A 143 9.15 11.39 -7.96
CA LEU A 143 8.02 10.45 -7.96
C LEU A 143 8.38 9.06 -8.53
N LYS A 144 9.25 8.98 -9.54
CA LYS A 144 9.82 7.69 -10.00
C LYS A 144 10.65 7.02 -8.91
N SER A 145 11.48 7.77 -8.17
CA SER A 145 12.25 7.23 -7.04
C SER A 145 11.35 6.69 -5.94
N LEU A 146 10.32 7.42 -5.53
CA LEU A 146 9.34 6.91 -4.56
C LEU A 146 8.63 5.64 -5.08
N LYS A 147 8.25 5.60 -6.35
CA LYS A 147 7.68 4.38 -6.95
C LYS A 147 8.65 3.20 -6.83
N GLY A 148 9.92 3.41 -7.17
CA GLY A 148 10.98 2.40 -7.02
C GLY A 148 11.05 1.86 -5.60
N SER A 149 11.23 2.74 -4.61
CA SER A 149 11.37 2.32 -3.21
C SER A 149 10.14 1.61 -2.63
N ILE A 150 8.94 1.81 -3.18
CA ILE A 150 7.74 1.03 -2.80
C ILE A 150 7.77 -0.38 -3.41
N LEU A 151 8.33 -0.55 -4.61
CA LEU A 151 8.57 -1.87 -5.21
C LEU A 151 9.72 -2.59 -4.50
N ASP A 152 10.82 -1.89 -4.19
CA ASP A 152 11.93 -2.45 -3.40
C ASP A 152 11.43 -2.93 -2.03
N LEU A 153 10.58 -2.13 -1.36
CA LEU A 153 9.90 -2.49 -0.11
C LEU A 153 8.97 -3.71 -0.26
N ARG A 154 8.27 -3.86 -1.40
CA ARG A 154 7.47 -5.07 -1.68
C ARG A 154 8.33 -6.31 -1.70
N GLU A 155 9.45 -6.30 -2.44
CA GLU A 155 10.31 -7.48 -2.55
C GLU A 155 11.01 -7.79 -1.22
N ILE A 156 11.40 -6.77 -0.45
CA ILE A 156 11.87 -6.91 0.93
C ILE A 156 10.82 -7.57 1.84
N VAL A 157 9.57 -7.10 1.82
CA VAL A 157 8.46 -7.69 2.57
C VAL A 157 8.21 -9.14 2.14
N VAL A 158 8.21 -9.42 0.83
CA VAL A 158 8.04 -10.78 0.29
C VAL A 158 9.16 -11.70 0.78
N GLN A 159 10.43 -11.27 0.70
CA GLN A 159 11.57 -12.05 1.14
C GLN A 159 11.50 -12.44 2.63
N TYR A 160 11.31 -11.45 3.51
CA TYR A 160 11.36 -11.70 4.96
C TYR A 160 10.07 -12.30 5.52
N VAL A 161 8.89 -11.85 5.08
CA VAL A 161 7.61 -12.35 5.64
C VAL A 161 7.25 -13.73 5.09
N ALA A 162 7.56 -14.05 3.83
CA ALA A 162 7.33 -15.39 3.30
C ALA A 162 8.23 -16.43 3.95
N GLY A 163 9.52 -16.12 4.11
CA GLY A 163 10.50 -17.00 4.73
C GLY A 163 10.17 -17.33 6.20
N SER A 164 9.82 -16.33 7.00
CA SER A 164 9.56 -16.52 8.43
C SER A 164 8.23 -17.23 8.75
N LEU A 165 7.26 -17.25 7.83
CA LEU A 165 5.92 -17.85 8.04
C LEU A 165 5.66 -19.12 7.21
N ASP A 166 6.66 -19.59 6.45
CA ASP A 166 6.52 -20.70 5.48
C ASP A 166 5.36 -20.43 4.50
N LEU A 167 5.38 -19.25 3.88
CA LEU A 167 4.36 -18.81 2.92
C LEU A 167 4.92 -18.75 1.50
N VAL A 168 4.02 -18.75 0.53
CA VAL A 168 4.32 -18.50 -0.88
C VAL A 168 3.42 -17.35 -1.33
N LEU A 169 3.99 -16.37 -2.02
CA LEU A 169 3.23 -15.27 -2.62
C LEU A 169 2.27 -15.85 -3.68
N GLY A 170 0.98 -15.58 -3.52
CA GLY A 170 -0.04 -15.96 -4.49
C GLY A 170 -0.03 -15.04 -5.72
N PHE A 171 -0.33 -15.61 -6.89
CA PHE A 171 -0.63 -14.81 -8.09
C PHE A 171 -1.75 -13.81 -7.80
N ASN A 172 -1.50 -12.53 -8.07
CA ASN A 172 -2.44 -11.44 -7.93
C ASN A 172 -2.70 -10.74 -9.29
N ALA A 173 -3.72 -9.89 -9.37
CA ALA A 173 -4.15 -9.27 -10.62
C ALA A 173 -3.17 -8.21 -11.19
N LEU A 174 -2.07 -7.90 -10.50
CA LEU A 174 -0.97 -7.07 -11.03
C LEU A 174 0.13 -7.92 -11.69
N ASP A 175 0.12 -9.24 -11.51
CA ASP A 175 1.12 -10.16 -12.07
C ASP A 175 0.78 -10.61 -13.51
N GLY A 176 -0.38 -10.19 -14.07
CA GLY A 176 -0.74 -10.41 -15.48
C GLY A 176 -2.14 -9.92 -15.92
N ASP A 177 -2.19 -8.88 -16.77
CA ASP A 177 -3.33 -8.46 -17.62
C ASP A 177 -2.89 -8.30 -19.10
#